data_AF-A0A532T8R5-F1
#
_entry.id   AF-A0A532T8R5-F1
#
_cell.length_a   1.000
_cell.length_b   1.000
_cell.length_c   1.000
_cell.angle_alpha   90.00
_cell.angle_beta   90.00
_cell.angle_gamma   90.00
#
_symmetry.space_group_name_H-M   'P 1'
#
loop_
_entity.id
_entity.type
_entity.pdbx_description
1 polymer ?
#
loop_
_entity_poly.entity_id
_entity_poly.type
_entity_poly.pdbx_seq_one_letter_code
_entity_poly.pdbx_strand_id
1 'polypeptide(L)'
;MENRLLDQFNNVIISQWLSKQIEESYSPLSPRELFEIAYHTSNSVTMRNIFIKQSSSEDQGGSKAVFYSNSKKFIAIEALDSSLTITKYFSEGTTGDKIVLEVQPALKRRKDNFAKKDSEMKTQILKSILVERKLDECANLVLLKGINRRIYFAIGDARESAAVVPIFMEAEGASLVQLALNKWMETAQRLEQEHTFPDNLVPGILKNITQIKKWLLDLVSSFLDK
;
A
#
# COMPACT_ATOMS: atom_id res chain seq x y z
N MET A 1 -12.68 -16.54 3.89
CA MET A 1 -12.58 -16.82 2.44
C MET A 1 -11.13 -16.70 2.04
N GLU A 2 -10.60 -17.67 1.30
CA GLU A 2 -9.19 -17.74 0.90
C GLU A 2 -8.86 -16.66 -0.16
N ASN A 3 -7.65 -16.11 -0.12
CA ASN A 3 -7.24 -15.04 -1.02
C ASN A 3 -6.81 -15.62 -2.37
N ARG A 4 -7.79 -15.96 -3.20
CA ARG A 4 -7.58 -16.60 -4.52
C ARG A 4 -6.57 -15.88 -5.41
N LEU A 5 -6.49 -14.54 -5.34
CA LEU A 5 -5.50 -13.77 -6.11
C LEU A 5 -4.08 -14.04 -5.63
N LEU A 6 -3.89 -14.14 -4.32
CA LEU A 6 -2.60 -14.49 -3.73
C LEU A 6 -2.24 -15.94 -4.02
N ASP A 7 -3.20 -16.87 -3.96
CA ASP A 7 -2.97 -18.28 -4.29
C ASP A 7 -2.58 -18.44 -5.76
N GLN A 8 -3.30 -17.76 -6.66
CA GLN A 8 -2.97 -17.71 -8.08
C GLN A 8 -1.58 -17.11 -8.30
N PHE A 9 -1.27 -16.02 -7.59
CA PHE A 9 0.04 -15.38 -7.68
C PHE A 9 1.16 -16.35 -7.31
N ASN A 10 1.06 -16.99 -6.14
CA ASN A 10 2.08 -17.89 -5.60
C ASN A 10 2.24 -19.18 -6.42
N ASN A 11 1.13 -19.75 -6.91
CA ASN A 11 1.15 -21.07 -7.53
C ASN A 11 1.34 -21.05 -9.06
N VAL A 12 0.99 -19.94 -9.72
CA VAL A 12 0.94 -19.86 -11.19
C VAL A 12 1.72 -18.66 -11.72
N ILE A 13 1.42 -17.45 -11.23
CA ILE A 13 1.91 -16.22 -11.87
C ILE A 13 3.43 -16.11 -11.75
N ILE A 14 4.00 -16.36 -10.57
CA ILE A 14 5.44 -16.20 -10.34
C ILE A 14 6.27 -17.10 -11.28
N SER A 15 5.77 -18.29 -11.62
CA SER A 15 6.52 -19.29 -12.40
C SER A 15 6.20 -19.28 -13.89
N GLN A 16 5.00 -18.86 -14.30
CA GLN A 16 4.53 -19.05 -15.68
C GLN A 16 4.38 -17.74 -16.47
N TRP A 17 4.25 -16.59 -15.80
CA TRP A 17 4.00 -15.33 -16.52
C TRP A 17 5.30 -14.65 -16.94
N LEU A 18 5.21 -13.90 -18.03
CA LEU A 18 6.28 -12.98 -18.43
C LEU A 18 6.47 -11.93 -17.33
N SER A 19 7.73 -11.58 -17.08
CA SER A 19 8.08 -10.62 -16.05
C SER A 19 9.15 -9.63 -16.51
N LYS A 20 9.14 -8.46 -15.89
CA LYS A 20 10.24 -7.48 -15.94
C LYS A 20 10.56 -7.06 -14.52
N GLN A 21 11.86 -7.03 -14.22
CA GLN A 21 12.37 -6.70 -12.90
C GLN A 21 13.26 -5.46 -12.98
N ILE A 22 13.19 -4.65 -11.93
CA ILE A 22 14.18 -3.62 -11.64
C ILE A 22 14.75 -3.89 -10.25
N GLU A 23 15.96 -3.44 -10.04
CA GLU A 23 16.67 -3.55 -8.76
C GLU A 23 17.21 -2.16 -8.38
N GLU A 24 17.13 -1.84 -7.09
CA GLU A 24 17.61 -0.58 -6.53
C GLU A 24 18.37 -0.87 -5.23
N SER A 25 19.58 -0.31 -5.12
CA SER A 25 20.40 -0.46 -3.93
C SER A 25 19.83 0.36 -2.76
N TYR A 26 20.08 -0.05 -1.53
CA TYR A 26 19.54 0.67 -0.36
C TYR A 26 20.16 2.07 -0.19
N SER A 27 21.49 2.16 -0.20
CA SER A 27 22.21 3.41 0.08
C SER A 27 21.67 4.59 -0.74
N PRO A 28 21.35 5.75 -0.11
CA PRO A 28 21.65 6.10 1.30
C PRO A 28 20.54 5.75 2.32
N LEU A 29 19.50 5.03 1.91
CA LEU A 29 18.34 4.69 2.75
C LEU A 29 18.53 3.35 3.46
N SER A 30 17.78 3.14 4.54
CA SER A 30 17.62 1.81 5.13
C SER A 30 16.73 0.92 4.25
N PRO A 31 16.80 -0.43 4.42
CA PRO A 31 15.88 -1.35 3.76
C PRO A 31 14.42 -1.02 3.98
N ARG A 32 14.07 -0.62 5.22
CA ARG A 32 12.71 -0.24 5.54
C ARG A 32 12.26 1.03 4.80
N GLU A 33 13.07 2.07 4.81
CA GLU A 33 12.76 3.33 4.14
C GLU A 33 12.56 3.13 2.64
N LEU A 34 13.49 2.44 1.98
CA LEU A 34 13.37 2.21 0.54
C LEU A 34 12.16 1.33 0.19
N PHE A 35 11.84 0.33 1.02
CA PHE A 35 10.64 -0.48 0.84
C PHE A 35 9.35 0.36 0.90
N GLU A 36 9.24 1.26 1.88
CA GLU A 36 8.06 2.13 2.03
C GLU A 36 7.93 3.10 0.83
N ILE A 37 9.03 3.70 0.39
CA ILE A 37 9.04 4.58 -0.80
C ILE A 37 8.66 3.80 -2.06
N ALA A 38 9.17 2.58 -2.22
CA ALA A 38 8.83 1.71 -3.34
C ALA A 38 7.37 1.26 -3.31
N TYR A 39 6.84 0.96 -2.12
CA TYR A 39 5.43 0.67 -1.91
C TYR A 39 4.58 1.81 -2.46
N HIS A 40 4.81 3.03 -1.96
CA HIS A 40 4.08 4.22 -2.39
C HIS A 40 4.25 4.50 -3.89
N THR A 41 5.46 4.34 -4.43
CA THR A 41 5.76 4.58 -5.85
C THR A 41 5.08 3.59 -6.78
N SER A 42 4.89 2.34 -6.34
CA SER A 42 4.22 1.31 -7.14
C SER A 42 2.71 1.29 -6.93
N ASN A 43 2.22 1.96 -5.89
CA ASN A 43 0.81 1.97 -5.55
C ASN A 43 0.02 2.99 -6.38
N SER A 44 -1.25 2.70 -6.58
CA SER A 44 -2.18 3.64 -7.19
C SER A 44 -3.62 3.29 -6.83
N VAL A 45 -4.55 4.19 -7.17
CA VAL A 45 -5.99 4.03 -6.91
C VAL A 45 -6.55 2.75 -7.56
N THR A 46 -5.98 2.30 -8.69
CA THR A 46 -6.43 1.11 -9.43
C THR A 46 -5.70 -0.18 -9.02
N MET A 47 -4.79 -0.08 -8.04
CA MET A 47 -4.02 -1.20 -7.50
C MET A 47 -4.64 -1.65 -6.18
N ARG A 48 -4.87 -2.95 -6.07
CA ARG A 48 -5.22 -3.62 -4.82
C ARG A 48 -3.96 -4.25 -4.25
N ASN A 49 -3.59 -3.91 -3.02
CA ASN A 49 -2.65 -4.72 -2.27
C ASN A 49 -3.34 -6.03 -1.87
N ILE A 50 -2.80 -7.16 -2.32
CA ILE A 50 -3.33 -8.49 -1.99
C ILE A 50 -2.50 -9.21 -0.93
N PHE A 51 -1.29 -8.73 -0.66
CA PHE A 51 -0.40 -9.30 0.34
C PHE A 51 0.63 -8.27 0.80
N ILE A 52 0.85 -8.21 2.11
CA ILE A 52 1.95 -7.47 2.69
C ILE A 52 2.54 -8.22 3.88
N LYS A 53 3.86 -8.24 3.94
CA LYS A 53 4.65 -8.73 5.07
C LYS A 53 5.77 -7.73 5.32
N GLN A 54 6.03 -7.42 6.58
CA GLN A 54 7.15 -6.60 6.98
C GLN A 54 8.25 -7.45 7.59
N SER A 55 9.49 -7.04 7.40
CA SER A 55 10.61 -7.54 8.19
C SER A 55 10.43 -7.19 9.66
N SER A 56 10.99 -8.01 10.55
CA SER A 56 11.03 -7.78 11.99
C SER A 56 12.04 -6.72 12.40
N SER A 57 12.97 -6.35 11.51
CA SER A 57 13.99 -5.33 11.75
C SER A 57 13.95 -4.27 10.65
N GLU A 58 14.31 -3.03 10.99
CA GLU A 58 14.36 -1.91 10.03
C GLU A 58 15.56 -2.02 9.07
N ASP A 59 16.62 -2.69 9.51
CA ASP A 59 17.91 -2.79 8.80
C ASP A 59 18.08 -4.10 8.03
N GLN A 60 17.04 -4.93 7.96
CA GLN A 60 17.10 -6.23 7.29
C GLN A 60 16.10 -6.32 6.14
N GLY A 61 16.44 -7.17 5.15
CA GLY A 61 15.51 -7.64 4.15
C GLY A 61 14.34 -8.44 4.75
N GLY A 62 13.44 -8.89 3.90
CA GLY A 62 12.30 -9.75 4.26
C GLY A 62 10.92 -9.08 4.16
N SER A 63 10.87 -7.77 3.95
CA SER A 63 9.62 -7.07 3.62
C SER A 63 9.17 -7.42 2.20
N LYS A 64 7.88 -7.72 2.03
CA LYS A 64 7.29 -8.09 0.74
C LYS A 64 5.91 -7.48 0.60
N ALA A 65 5.60 -6.96 -0.59
CA ALA A 65 4.26 -6.54 -0.97
C ALA A 65 3.89 -7.10 -2.35
N VAL A 66 2.62 -7.44 -2.54
CA VAL A 66 2.09 -7.86 -3.84
C VAL A 66 0.83 -7.05 -4.15
N PHE A 67 0.87 -6.37 -5.29
CA PHE A 67 -0.25 -5.62 -5.85
C PHE A 67 -0.85 -6.33 -7.05
N TYR A 68 -2.15 -6.16 -7.20
CA TYR A 68 -2.92 -6.59 -8.36
C TYR A 68 -3.65 -5.38 -8.97
N SER A 69 -3.44 -5.15 -10.26
CA SER A 69 -4.09 -4.07 -11.01
C SER A 69 -5.43 -4.52 -11.61
N ASN A 70 -6.32 -3.55 -11.86
CA ASN A 70 -7.52 -3.77 -12.67
C ASN A 70 -7.22 -4.28 -14.11
N SER A 71 -6.00 -4.04 -14.61
CA SER A 71 -5.52 -4.55 -15.91
C SER A 71 -5.03 -6.01 -15.87
N LYS A 72 -5.32 -6.75 -14.79
CA LYS A 72 -4.91 -8.13 -14.56
C LYS A 72 -3.38 -8.35 -14.55
N LYS A 73 -2.62 -7.37 -14.07
CA LYS A 73 -1.16 -7.44 -13.90
C LYS A 73 -0.79 -7.41 -12.42
N PHE A 74 0.32 -8.04 -12.07
CA PHE A 74 0.83 -8.08 -10.70
C PHE A 74 2.14 -7.29 -10.58
N ILE A 75 2.35 -6.67 -9.43
CA ILE A 75 3.64 -6.09 -9.04
C ILE A 75 4.02 -6.67 -7.69
N ALA A 76 5.20 -7.29 -7.60
CA ALA A 76 5.81 -7.70 -6.34
C ALA A 76 6.95 -6.74 -6.00
N ILE A 77 7.03 -6.35 -4.73
CA ILE A 77 8.14 -5.59 -4.16
C ILE A 77 8.76 -6.49 -3.10
N GLU A 78 10.06 -6.74 -3.18
CA GLU A 78 10.78 -7.59 -2.25
C GLU A 78 12.06 -6.89 -1.79
N ALA A 79 12.14 -6.62 -0.48
CA ALA A 79 13.37 -6.18 0.16
C ALA A 79 14.25 -7.41 0.41
N LEU A 80 15.34 -7.54 -0.33
CA LEU A 80 16.36 -8.57 -0.14
C LEU A 80 17.42 -8.06 0.86
N ASP A 81 18.44 -8.86 1.17
CA ASP A 81 19.44 -8.45 2.15
C ASP A 81 20.30 -7.26 1.69
N SER A 82 20.58 -7.14 0.38
CA SER A 82 21.46 -6.11 -0.19
C SER A 82 20.76 -5.06 -1.05
N SER A 83 19.54 -5.34 -1.52
CA SER A 83 18.83 -4.50 -2.48
C SER A 83 17.32 -4.70 -2.41
N LEU A 84 16.59 -3.74 -2.97
CA LEU A 84 15.16 -3.87 -3.21
C LEU A 84 14.92 -4.29 -4.66
N THR A 85 14.07 -5.28 -4.87
CA THR A 85 13.61 -5.68 -6.20
C THR A 85 12.14 -5.33 -6.38
N ILE A 86 11.78 -4.88 -7.58
CA ILE A 86 10.39 -4.72 -7.99
C ILE A 86 10.20 -5.51 -9.28
N THR A 87 9.26 -6.45 -9.26
CA THR A 87 8.98 -7.35 -10.39
C THR A 87 7.54 -7.19 -10.83
N LYS A 88 7.34 -6.87 -12.10
CA LYS A 88 6.01 -6.79 -12.72
C LYS A 88 5.77 -8.03 -13.55
N TYR A 89 4.67 -8.71 -13.28
CA TYR A 89 4.20 -9.88 -14.02
C TYR A 89 3.02 -9.50 -14.92
N PHE A 90 3.04 -9.97 -16.16
CA PHE A 90 2.06 -9.62 -17.17
C PHE A 90 1.80 -10.79 -18.14
N SER A 91 0.61 -10.81 -18.73
CA SER A 91 0.22 -11.84 -19.70
C SER A 91 0.88 -11.60 -21.06
N GLU A 92 0.96 -12.66 -21.87
CA GLU A 92 1.33 -12.57 -23.28
C GLU A 92 0.48 -11.52 -24.01
N GLY A 93 1.10 -10.80 -24.95
CA GLY A 93 0.47 -9.69 -25.68
C GLY A 93 0.40 -8.37 -24.91
N THR A 94 0.92 -8.30 -23.68
CA THR A 94 1.06 -7.04 -22.94
C THR A 94 2.52 -6.78 -22.55
N THR A 95 2.83 -5.58 -22.05
CA THR A 95 4.21 -5.22 -21.69
C THR A 95 4.40 -4.87 -20.22
N GLY A 96 5.62 -5.15 -19.77
CA GLY A 96 6.17 -4.75 -18.48
C GLY A 96 6.78 -3.34 -18.48
N ASP A 97 6.91 -2.67 -19.62
CA ASP A 97 7.81 -1.50 -19.81
C ASP A 97 7.58 -0.35 -18.85
N LYS A 98 6.35 -0.14 -18.39
CA LYS A 98 6.04 0.85 -17.35
C LYS A 98 6.94 0.73 -16.11
N ILE A 99 7.39 -0.48 -15.75
CA ILE A 99 8.28 -0.62 -14.59
C ILE A 99 9.64 0.06 -14.82
N VAL A 100 10.16 0.01 -16.05
CA VAL A 100 11.45 0.61 -16.42
C VAL A 100 11.28 2.08 -16.80
N LEU A 101 10.20 2.42 -17.50
CA LEU A 101 9.98 3.77 -18.06
C LEU A 101 9.36 4.75 -17.05
N GLU A 102 8.54 4.27 -16.11
CA GLU A 102 7.79 5.13 -15.19
C GLU A 102 8.19 4.87 -13.73
N VAL A 103 8.17 3.60 -13.28
CA VAL A 103 8.38 3.27 -11.85
C VAL A 103 9.84 3.45 -11.44
N GLN A 104 10.81 2.92 -12.19
CA GLN A 104 12.22 3.01 -11.84
C GLN A 104 12.72 4.47 -11.77
N PRO A 105 12.45 5.35 -12.75
CA PRO A 105 12.89 6.74 -12.67
C PRO A 105 12.21 7.50 -11.53
N ALA A 106 10.92 7.24 -11.29
CA ALA A 106 10.20 7.84 -10.17
C ALA A 106 10.77 7.40 -8.81
N LEU A 107 11.07 6.10 -8.65
CA LEU A 107 11.66 5.56 -7.43
C LEU A 107 13.02 6.18 -7.15
N LYS A 108 13.91 6.23 -8.15
CA LYS A 108 15.24 6.85 -8.01
C LYS A 108 15.14 8.32 -7.58
N ARG A 109 14.31 9.10 -8.28
CA ARG A 109 14.08 10.51 -7.94
C ARG A 109 13.54 10.67 -6.51
N ARG A 110 12.53 9.88 -6.12
CA ARG A 110 11.91 9.95 -4.80
C ARG A 110 12.87 9.50 -3.70
N LYS A 111 13.69 8.49 -3.95
CA LYS A 111 14.78 8.07 -3.07
C LYS A 111 15.77 9.21 -2.82
N ASP A 112 16.25 9.86 -3.89
CA ASP A 112 17.20 10.98 -3.78
C ASP A 112 16.59 12.18 -3.06
N ASN A 113 15.33 12.51 -3.36
CA ASN A 113 14.60 13.59 -2.69
C ASN A 113 14.39 13.29 -1.21
N PHE A 114 13.93 12.08 -0.88
CA PHE A 114 13.71 11.67 0.50
C PHE A 114 15.01 11.69 1.30
N ALA A 115 16.14 11.23 0.72
CA ALA A 115 17.43 11.23 1.38
C ALA A 115 17.87 12.62 1.87
N LYS A 116 17.52 13.68 1.12
CA LYS A 116 17.83 15.09 1.42
C LYS A 116 16.94 15.71 2.49
N LYS A 117 15.84 15.06 2.88
CA LYS A 117 14.91 15.57 3.90
C LYS A 117 15.50 15.40 5.30
N ASP A 118 15.13 16.30 6.19
CA ASP A 118 15.44 16.17 7.61
C ASP A 118 14.70 14.96 8.23
N SER A 119 15.15 14.55 9.42
CA SER A 119 14.62 13.37 10.11
C SER A 119 13.15 13.47 10.49
N GLU A 120 12.67 14.68 10.80
CA GLU A 120 11.28 14.91 11.15
C GLU A 120 10.40 14.69 9.93
N MET A 121 10.71 15.34 8.81
CA MET A 121 9.98 15.19 7.56
C MET A 121 10.01 13.74 7.05
N LYS A 122 11.16 13.05 7.13
CA LYS A 122 11.26 11.62 6.80
C LYS A 122 10.27 10.79 7.63
N THR A 123 10.25 11.01 8.94
CA THR A 123 9.34 10.31 9.86
C THR A 123 7.88 10.55 9.49
N GLN A 124 7.52 11.80 9.19
CA GLN A 124 6.15 12.15 8.82
C GLN A 124 5.72 11.51 7.50
N ILE A 125 6.59 11.49 6.49
CA ILE A 125 6.35 10.81 5.21
C ILE A 125 6.15 9.30 5.41
N LEU A 126 7.05 8.63 6.13
CA LEU A 126 6.96 7.18 6.37
C LEU A 126 5.68 6.82 7.14
N LYS A 127 5.29 7.63 8.13
CA LYS A 127 4.02 7.43 8.84
C LYS A 127 2.80 7.66 7.94
N SER A 128 2.84 8.62 7.02
CA SER A 128 1.77 8.78 6.02
C SER A 128 1.68 7.58 5.07
N ILE A 129 2.82 7.02 4.64
CA ILE A 129 2.83 5.78 3.84
C ILE A 129 2.29 4.59 4.67
N LEU A 130 2.57 4.51 5.97
CA LEU A 130 1.96 3.51 6.84
C LEU A 130 0.42 3.61 6.82
N VAL A 131 -0.16 4.81 6.85
CA VAL A 131 -1.61 5.00 6.73
C VAL A 131 -2.12 4.45 5.39
N GLU A 132 -1.40 4.69 4.30
CA GLU A 132 -1.72 4.15 2.96
C GLU A 132 -1.76 2.61 2.99
N ARG A 133 -0.77 1.98 3.61
CA ARG A 133 -0.71 0.52 3.76
C ARG A 133 -1.87 -0.04 4.58
N LYS A 134 -2.22 0.61 5.69
CA LYS A 134 -3.34 0.21 6.55
C LYS A 134 -4.69 0.34 5.83
N LEU A 135 -4.87 1.39 5.02
CA LEU A 135 -6.07 1.55 4.18
C LEU A 135 -6.17 0.45 3.12
N ASP A 136 -5.06 0.11 2.48
CA ASP A 136 -4.99 -0.99 1.51
C ASP A 136 -5.30 -2.35 2.12
N GLU A 137 -4.78 -2.63 3.32
CA GLU A 137 -5.09 -3.84 4.08
C GLU A 137 -6.58 -3.91 4.42
N CYS A 138 -7.16 -2.80 4.89
CA CYS A 138 -8.59 -2.69 5.16
C CYS A 138 -9.43 -2.97 3.91
N ALA A 139 -9.11 -2.35 2.78
CA ALA A 139 -9.78 -2.60 1.50
C ALA A 139 -9.69 -4.08 1.08
N ASN A 140 -8.51 -4.69 1.24
CA ASN A 140 -8.31 -6.10 0.93
C ASN A 140 -9.17 -7.01 1.83
N LEU A 141 -9.22 -6.74 3.14
CA LEU A 141 -10.05 -7.49 4.10
C LEU A 141 -11.54 -7.40 3.78
N VAL A 142 -12.03 -6.20 3.44
CA VAL A 142 -13.42 -5.99 3.00
C VAL A 142 -13.71 -6.82 1.74
N LEU A 143 -12.84 -6.77 0.73
CA LEU A 143 -13.01 -7.52 -0.51
C LEU A 143 -13.00 -9.05 -0.31
N LEU A 144 -12.27 -9.53 0.69
CA LEU A 144 -12.23 -10.95 1.07
C LEU A 144 -13.40 -11.35 1.99
N LYS A 145 -14.32 -10.42 2.28
CA LYS A 145 -15.41 -10.61 3.25
C LYS A 145 -14.88 -11.12 4.58
N GLY A 146 -13.82 -10.47 5.07
CA GLY A 146 -13.24 -10.76 6.38
C GLY A 146 -14.28 -10.66 7.49
N ILE A 147 -13.99 -11.27 8.64
CA ILE A 147 -14.83 -11.13 9.83
C ILE A 147 -14.90 -9.67 10.28
N ASN A 148 -16.08 -9.24 10.71
CA ASN A 148 -16.39 -7.85 11.08
C ASN A 148 -15.41 -7.30 12.10
N ARG A 149 -15.02 -8.10 13.10
CA ARG A 149 -14.02 -7.73 14.10
C ARG A 149 -12.68 -7.30 13.49
N ARG A 150 -12.18 -8.04 12.50
CA ARG A 150 -10.91 -7.72 11.83
C ARG A 150 -11.00 -6.45 11.01
N ILE A 151 -12.14 -6.21 10.36
CA ILE A 151 -12.36 -5.00 9.59
C ILE A 151 -12.49 -3.77 10.51
N TYR A 152 -13.22 -3.91 11.62
CA TYR A 152 -13.29 -2.88 12.66
C TYR A 152 -11.89 -2.47 13.15
N PHE A 153 -11.05 -3.44 13.51
CA PHE A 153 -9.68 -3.15 13.93
C PHE A 153 -8.85 -2.53 12.81
N ALA A 154 -8.92 -3.03 11.58
CA ALA A 154 -8.18 -2.45 10.45
C ALA A 154 -8.56 -0.98 10.17
N ILE A 155 -9.84 -0.63 10.31
CA ILE A 155 -10.31 0.77 10.19
C ILE A 155 -9.75 1.61 11.35
N GLY A 156 -9.86 1.10 12.59
CA GLY A 156 -9.34 1.77 13.78
C GLY A 156 -7.84 2.05 13.67
N ASP A 157 -7.08 1.05 13.24
CA ASP A 157 -5.65 1.12 13.00
C ASP A 157 -5.27 2.24 12.00
N ALA A 158 -6.00 2.33 10.87
CA ALA A 158 -5.78 3.36 9.88
C ALA A 158 -6.13 4.76 10.44
N ARG A 159 -7.24 4.88 11.17
CA ARG A 159 -7.70 6.12 11.79
C ARG A 159 -6.71 6.65 12.82
N GLU A 160 -6.26 5.80 13.74
CA GLU A 160 -5.32 6.16 14.79
C GLU A 160 -3.96 6.55 14.22
N SER A 161 -3.46 5.80 13.23
CA SER A 161 -2.21 6.13 12.56
C SER A 161 -2.30 7.45 11.80
N ALA A 162 -3.44 7.75 11.18
CA ALA A 162 -3.67 9.02 10.51
C ALA A 162 -3.74 10.22 11.48
N ALA A 163 -4.30 10.01 12.67
CA ALA A 163 -4.53 11.08 13.65
C ALA A 163 -3.24 11.65 14.27
N VAL A 164 -2.13 10.92 14.18
CA VAL A 164 -0.86 11.26 14.83
C VAL A 164 0.22 11.76 13.87
N VAL A 165 -0.14 12.06 12.62
CA VAL A 165 0.81 12.52 11.59
C VAL A 165 0.56 13.99 11.25
N PRO A 166 1.45 14.92 11.59
CA PRO A 166 1.21 16.34 11.39
C PRO A 166 0.96 16.73 9.93
N ILE A 167 1.81 16.33 8.97
CA ILE A 167 1.56 16.60 7.53
C ILE A 167 0.22 16.05 7.03
N PHE A 168 -0.32 15.03 7.69
CA PHE A 168 -1.65 14.50 7.39
C PHE A 168 -2.72 15.39 8.00
N MET A 169 -2.63 15.69 9.30
CA MET A 169 -3.66 16.40 10.04
C MET A 169 -3.78 17.88 9.67
N GLU A 170 -2.68 18.49 9.23
CA GLU A 170 -2.62 19.88 8.77
C GLU A 170 -3.05 20.04 7.30
N ALA A 171 -3.14 18.93 6.55
CA ALA A 171 -3.53 18.97 5.15
C ALA A 171 -5.02 19.24 4.97
N GLU A 172 -5.35 19.98 3.90
CA GLU A 172 -6.74 20.21 3.51
C GLU A 172 -7.45 18.87 3.25
N GLY A 173 -8.61 18.68 3.88
CA GLY A 173 -9.40 17.46 3.75
C GLY A 173 -9.13 16.40 4.83
N ALA A 174 -8.13 16.56 5.70
CA ALA A 174 -7.83 15.61 6.77
C ALA A 174 -9.03 15.34 7.70
N SER A 175 -9.80 16.38 8.03
CA SER A 175 -11.02 16.27 8.85
C SER A 175 -12.09 15.39 8.19
N LEU A 176 -12.23 15.46 6.87
CA LEU A 176 -13.16 14.61 6.12
C LEU A 176 -12.70 13.15 6.11
N VAL A 177 -11.39 12.92 5.99
CA VAL A 177 -10.83 11.57 6.08
C VAL A 177 -11.08 10.97 7.47
N GLN A 178 -10.77 11.71 8.54
CA GLN A 178 -11.01 11.29 9.92
C GLN A 178 -12.50 10.99 10.17
N LEU A 179 -13.39 11.86 9.68
CA LEU A 179 -14.84 11.66 9.77
C LEU A 179 -15.29 10.39 9.03
N ALA A 180 -14.79 10.16 7.81
CA ALA A 180 -15.12 8.98 7.03
C ALA A 180 -14.67 7.69 7.70
N LEU A 181 -13.43 7.64 8.20
CA LEU A 181 -12.91 6.49 8.94
C LEU A 181 -13.69 6.26 10.24
N ASN A 182 -14.03 7.33 10.97
CA ASN A 182 -14.83 7.23 12.20
C ASN A 182 -16.23 6.66 11.92
N LYS A 183 -16.92 7.13 10.89
CA LYS A 183 -18.24 6.60 10.50
C LYS A 183 -18.21 5.12 10.13
N TRP A 184 -17.18 4.68 9.41
CA TRP A 184 -17.02 3.27 9.06
C TRP A 184 -16.63 2.41 10.25
N MET A 185 -15.82 2.93 11.17
CA MET A 185 -15.49 2.26 12.42
C MET A 185 -16.75 2.03 13.27
N GLU A 186 -17.57 3.07 13.47
CA GLU A 186 -18.85 2.96 14.19
C GLU A 186 -19.81 1.97 13.50
N THR A 187 -19.86 2.00 12.16
CA THR A 187 -20.68 1.07 11.39
C THR A 187 -20.22 -0.37 11.62
N ALA A 188 -18.92 -0.65 11.50
CA ALA A 188 -18.35 -1.99 11.71
C ALA A 188 -18.50 -2.47 13.16
N GLN A 189 -18.45 -1.55 14.14
CA GLN A 189 -18.66 -1.87 15.56
C GLN A 189 -20.07 -2.38 15.85
N ARG A 190 -21.09 -1.87 15.14
CA ARG A 190 -22.49 -2.28 15.32
C ARG A 190 -22.84 -3.61 14.65
N LEU A 191 -21.96 -4.13 13.79
CA LEU A 191 -22.15 -5.44 13.18
C LEU A 191 -21.88 -6.56 14.18
N GLU A 192 -22.41 -7.75 13.91
CA GLU A 192 -22.07 -8.95 14.69
C GLU A 192 -20.61 -9.35 14.43
N GLN A 193 -19.78 -9.30 15.46
CA GLN A 193 -18.32 -9.26 15.32
C GLN A 193 -17.70 -10.52 14.71
N GLU A 194 -18.30 -11.68 14.93
CA GLU A 194 -17.81 -12.97 14.43
C GLU A 194 -18.44 -13.39 13.09
N HIS A 195 -19.28 -12.54 12.50
CA HIS A 195 -19.82 -12.74 11.16
C HIS A 195 -18.94 -12.09 10.08
N THR A 196 -19.07 -12.57 8.84
CA THR A 196 -18.40 -11.98 7.68
C THR A 196 -19.00 -10.61 7.33
N PHE A 197 -18.19 -9.74 6.74
CA PHE A 197 -18.63 -8.41 6.32
C PHE A 197 -19.81 -8.45 5.35
N PRO A 198 -20.88 -7.65 5.58
CA PRO A 198 -22.06 -7.66 4.72
C PRO A 198 -21.77 -7.18 3.30
N ASP A 199 -22.24 -7.93 2.31
CA ASP A 199 -22.03 -7.65 0.88
C ASP A 199 -22.59 -6.30 0.44
N ASN A 200 -23.71 -5.89 1.00
CA ASN A 200 -24.35 -4.62 0.69
C ASN A 200 -23.55 -3.40 1.19
N LEU A 201 -22.64 -3.58 2.15
CA LEU A 201 -21.79 -2.50 2.69
C LEU A 201 -20.44 -2.39 1.97
N VAL A 202 -19.99 -3.46 1.30
CA VAL A 202 -18.70 -3.51 0.57
C VAL A 202 -18.51 -2.33 -0.40
N PRO A 203 -19.48 -2.01 -1.30
CA PRO A 203 -19.27 -0.91 -2.26
C PRO A 203 -19.11 0.46 -1.57
N GLY A 204 -19.83 0.68 -0.47
CA GLY A 204 -19.80 1.94 0.27
C GLY A 204 -18.43 2.19 0.89
N ILE A 205 -17.90 1.22 1.63
CA ILE A 205 -16.62 1.38 2.31
C ILE A 205 -15.46 1.46 1.31
N LEU A 206 -15.49 0.64 0.26
CA LEU A 206 -14.46 0.68 -0.78
C LEU A 206 -14.44 2.02 -1.49
N LYS A 207 -15.60 2.61 -1.80
CA LYS A 207 -15.68 3.96 -2.39
C LYS A 207 -14.96 4.98 -1.51
N ASN A 208 -15.21 4.98 -0.20
CA ASN A 208 -14.55 5.92 0.70
C ASN A 208 -13.05 5.63 0.85
N ILE A 209 -12.64 4.37 1.01
CA ILE A 209 -11.21 4.03 1.07
C ILE A 209 -10.49 4.43 -0.21
N THR A 210 -11.07 4.23 -1.39
CA THR A 210 -10.49 4.65 -2.68
C THR A 210 -10.33 6.17 -2.76
N GLN A 211 -11.30 6.94 -2.28
CA GLN A 211 -11.21 8.41 -2.22
C GLN A 211 -10.09 8.87 -1.28
N ILE A 212 -10.03 8.29 -0.07
CA ILE A 212 -8.99 8.60 0.92
C ILE A 212 -7.61 8.21 0.36
N LYS A 213 -7.49 7.03 -0.24
CA LYS A 213 -6.26 6.55 -0.87
C LYS A 213 -5.77 7.52 -1.94
N LYS A 214 -6.66 8.00 -2.82
CA LYS A 214 -6.29 8.99 -3.83
C LYS A 214 -5.71 10.25 -3.18
N TRP A 215 -6.44 10.82 -2.22
CA TRP A 215 -6.01 12.02 -1.51
C TRP A 215 -4.67 11.83 -0.79
N LEU A 216 -4.47 10.68 -0.15
CA LEU A 216 -3.25 10.37 0.58
C LEU A 216 -2.05 10.15 -0.36
N LEU A 217 -2.28 9.49 -1.50
CA LEU A 217 -1.24 9.32 -2.52
C LEU A 217 -0.75 10.67 -3.05
N ASP A 218 -1.69 11.59 -3.31
CA ASP A 218 -1.39 12.95 -3.78
C ASP A 218 -0.65 13.75 -2.68
N LEU A 219 -1.09 13.64 -1.43
CA LEU A 219 -0.46 14.27 -0.27
C LEU A 219 1.01 13.82 -0.13
N VAL A 220 1.25 12.51 -0.04
CA VAL A 220 2.60 11.95 0.13
C VAL A 220 3.49 12.30 -1.07
N SER A 221 2.97 12.22 -2.29
CA SER A 221 3.70 12.61 -3.50
C SER A 221 4.10 14.09 -3.46
N SER A 222 3.24 14.98 -2.95
CA SER A 222 3.54 16.41 -2.82
C SER A 222 4.73 16.71 -1.89
N PHE A 223 5.03 15.81 -0.95
CA PHE A 223 6.19 15.91 -0.07
C PHE A 223 7.39 15.11 -0.59
N LEU A 224 7.20 14.00 -1.32
CA LEU A 224 8.29 13.19 -1.88
C LEU A 224 8.88 13.75 -3.17
N ASP A 225 8.07 14.34 -4.03
CA ASP A 225 8.49 14.82 -5.35
C ASP A 225 9.03 16.27 -5.32
N LYS A 226 8.87 16.97 -4.19
CA LYS A 226 9.56 18.25 -3.88
C LYS A 226 10.89 18.00 -3.19
#